data_AF-A0A1A2MYG8-F1
#
_entry.id   AF-A0A1A2MYG8-F1
#
_cell.length_a   1.000
_cell.length_b   1.000
_cell.length_c   1.000
_cell.angle_alpha   90.00
_cell.angle_beta   90.00
_cell.angle_gamma   90.00
#
_symmetry.space_group_name_H-M   'P 1'
#
loop_
_entity.id
_entity.type
_entity.pdbx_description
1 polymer ?
#
loop_
_entity_poly.entity_id
_entity_poly.type
_entity_poly.pdbx_seq_one_letter_code
_entity_poly.pdbx_strand_id
1 'polypeptide(L)'
;MAKRRISEHFSIDFGSNNPEWRILRNSPGVDEYLTRLGEETIARCNADLRAAQAARQQPQEDGYDFHITHGSRSRLNIFPNTPRAMAHEAVNHTILKSIPIGGPKETPPPDHDIPRELARRSNESQMHAGFDEQGNEIHNLDGRRHR
;
A
#
# COMPACT_ATOMS: atom_id res chain seq x y z
N MET A 1 46.07 -32.07 35.09
CA MET A 1 45.12 -30.97 34.83
C MET A 1 44.76 -30.96 33.35
N ALA A 2 43.52 -31.27 32.98
CA ALA A 2 43.11 -31.31 31.57
C ALA A 2 42.88 -29.88 31.05
N LYS A 3 43.58 -29.51 29.96
CA LYS A 3 43.40 -28.24 29.25
C LYS A 3 41.99 -28.19 28.65
N ARG A 4 41.14 -27.24 29.08
CA ARG A 4 39.86 -26.95 28.41
C ARG A 4 40.13 -26.57 26.96
N ARG A 5 39.54 -27.31 26.00
CA ARG A 5 39.61 -26.99 24.57
C ARG A 5 38.71 -25.78 24.30
N ILE A 6 39.29 -24.68 23.80
CA ILE A 6 38.62 -23.39 23.52
C ILE A 6 37.87 -23.46 22.18
N SER A 7 37.16 -24.54 21.88
CA SER A 7 36.45 -24.66 20.59
C SER A 7 35.28 -25.63 20.66
N GLU A 8 34.41 -25.44 21.63
CA GLU A 8 33.02 -25.88 21.49
C GLU A 8 32.23 -24.63 21.10
N HIS A 9 31.74 -24.59 19.86
CA HIS A 9 30.75 -23.58 19.47
C HIS A 9 29.53 -23.82 20.36
N PHE A 10 29.27 -22.91 21.29
CA PHE A 10 28.04 -22.91 22.06
C PHE A 10 27.07 -21.94 21.40
N SER A 11 26.05 -22.48 20.74
CA SER A 11 24.91 -21.71 20.25
C SER A 11 23.80 -21.74 21.31
N ILE A 12 23.33 -20.57 21.72
CA ILE A 12 22.09 -20.46 22.49
C ILE A 12 20.96 -20.28 21.48
N ASP A 13 20.10 -21.28 21.38
CA ASP A 13 18.90 -21.21 20.55
C ASP A 13 17.79 -20.45 21.30
N PHE A 14 17.34 -19.35 20.72
CA PHE A 14 16.20 -18.57 21.22
C PHE A 14 14.91 -19.05 20.57
N GLY A 15 14.62 -20.34 20.73
CA GLY A 15 13.32 -20.90 20.38
C GLY A 15 12.18 -20.24 21.16
N SER A 16 10.96 -20.34 20.65
CA SER A 16 9.77 -19.65 21.20
C SER A 16 9.43 -20.00 22.66
N ASN A 17 9.91 -21.15 23.16
CA ASN A 17 9.70 -21.63 24.53
C ASN A 17 10.87 -21.33 25.47
N ASN A 18 11.92 -20.64 25.00
CA ASN A 18 13.05 -20.27 25.83
C ASN A 18 12.63 -19.18 26.84
N PRO A 19 12.80 -19.38 28.16
CA PRO A 19 12.42 -18.39 29.17
C PRO A 19 13.21 -17.08 29.03
N GLU A 20 14.48 -17.12 28.63
CA GLU A 20 15.30 -15.93 28.35
C GLU A 20 14.76 -15.15 27.15
N TRP A 21 14.29 -15.86 26.12
CA TRP A 21 13.63 -15.22 24.98
C TRP A 21 12.35 -14.49 25.41
N ARG A 22 11.59 -15.07 26.35
CA ARG A 22 10.38 -14.44 26.89
C ARG A 22 10.68 -13.17 27.69
N ILE A 23 11.81 -13.13 28.39
CA ILE A 23 12.29 -11.91 29.08
C ILE A 23 12.70 -10.86 28.05
N LEU A 24 13.54 -11.25 27.08
CA LEU A 24 14.07 -10.32 26.08
C LEU A 24 12.97 -9.66 25.24
N ARG A 25 11.97 -10.43 24.79
CA ARG A 25 10.90 -9.91 23.92
C ARG A 25 9.85 -9.05 24.64
N ASN A 26 9.98 -8.87 25.95
CA ASN A 26 9.23 -7.90 26.76
C ASN A 26 10.21 -6.99 27.55
N SER A 27 11.45 -6.89 27.09
CA SER A 27 12.47 -6.07 27.75
C SER A 27 12.20 -4.58 27.49
N PRO A 28 12.68 -3.69 28.39
CA PRO A 28 12.57 -2.25 28.18
C PRO A 28 13.15 -1.78 26.84
N GLY A 29 14.25 -2.38 26.38
CA GLY A 29 14.86 -2.03 25.09
C GLY A 29 13.97 -2.39 23.89
N VAL A 30 13.15 -3.45 23.99
CA VAL A 30 12.15 -3.76 22.96
C VAL A 30 11.02 -2.72 22.99
N ASP A 31 10.57 -2.32 24.17
CA ASP A 31 9.51 -1.32 24.31
C ASP A 31 9.96 0.07 23.82
N GLU A 32 11.19 0.48 24.10
CA GLU A 32 11.80 1.71 23.57
C GLU A 32 11.87 1.66 22.04
N TYR A 33 12.33 0.53 21.49
CA TYR A 33 12.37 0.32 20.05
C TYR A 33 10.98 0.40 19.40
N LEU A 34 9.98 -0.27 19.99
CA LEU A 34 8.60 -0.24 19.51
C LEU A 34 7.96 1.14 19.64
N THR A 35 8.32 1.90 20.68
CA THR A 35 7.86 3.28 20.88
C THR A 35 8.38 4.16 19.76
N ARG A 36 9.69 4.15 19.51
CA ARG A 36 10.30 4.92 18.41
C ARG A 36 9.69 4.53 17.07
N LEU A 37 9.52 3.23 16.83
CA LEU A 37 8.90 2.74 15.60
C LEU A 37 7.44 3.20 15.47
N GLY A 38 6.69 3.20 16.58
CA GLY A 38 5.32 3.70 16.66
C GLY A 38 5.24 5.17 16.29
N GLU A 39 6.04 6.02 16.93
CA GLU A 39 6.12 7.45 16.65
C GLU A 39 6.44 7.75 15.18
N GLU A 40 7.48 7.10 14.63
CA GLU A 40 7.86 7.26 13.23
C GLU A 40 6.74 6.82 12.27
N THR A 41 6.02 5.74 12.61
CA THR A 41 4.96 5.21 11.74
C THR A 41 3.72 6.10 11.79
N ILE A 42 3.30 6.53 12.98
CA ILE A 42 2.16 7.46 13.15
C ILE A 42 2.42 8.78 12.44
N ALA A 43 3.64 9.33 12.56
CA ALA A 43 4.00 10.56 11.87
C ALA A 43 3.82 10.45 10.34
N ARG A 44 4.19 9.31 9.75
CA ARG A 44 4.00 9.03 8.31
C ARG A 44 2.51 8.88 7.98
N CYS A 45 1.78 8.04 8.71
CA CYS A 45 0.34 7.83 8.47
C CYS A 45 -0.46 9.13 8.56
N ASN A 46 -0.19 9.97 9.57
CA ASN A 46 -0.85 11.27 9.71
C ASN A 46 -0.40 12.28 8.65
N ALA A 47 0.84 12.22 8.16
CA ALA A 47 1.27 13.05 7.02
C ALA A 47 0.51 12.68 5.75
N ASP A 48 0.39 11.39 5.45
CA ASP A 48 -0.36 10.88 4.28
C ASP A 48 -1.85 11.26 4.37
N LEU A 49 -2.45 11.09 5.55
CA LEU A 49 -3.83 11.48 5.81
C LEU A 49 -4.04 12.99 5.57
N ARG A 50 -3.15 13.84 6.10
CA ARG A 50 -3.25 15.30 5.91
C ARG A 50 -3.09 15.70 4.45
N ALA A 51 -2.20 15.04 3.70
CA ALA A 51 -2.06 15.27 2.26
C ALA A 51 -3.36 14.91 1.51
N ALA A 52 -3.97 13.76 1.84
CA ALA A 52 -5.24 13.34 1.26
C ALA A 52 -6.39 14.30 1.62
N GLN A 53 -6.45 14.76 2.87
CA GLN A 53 -7.43 15.76 3.31
C GLN A 53 -7.25 17.08 2.57
N ALA A 54 -6.01 17.57 2.43
CA ALA A 54 -5.70 18.78 1.69
C ALA A 54 -6.13 18.70 0.22
N ALA A 55 -5.82 17.59 -0.45
CA ALA A 55 -6.23 17.36 -1.85
C ALA A 55 -7.76 17.38 -2.04
N ARG A 56 -8.50 16.99 -1.00
CA ARG A 56 -9.98 16.99 -0.96
C ARG A 56 -10.58 18.24 -0.33
N GLN A 57 -9.76 19.24 0.01
CA GLN A 57 -10.17 20.47 0.70
C GLN A 57 -10.93 20.21 2.01
N GLN A 58 -10.55 19.15 2.73
CA GLN A 58 -11.11 18.77 4.01
C GLN A 58 -10.32 19.40 5.16
N PRO A 59 -10.93 19.59 6.35
CA PRO A 59 -10.19 19.94 7.56
C PRO A 59 -9.07 18.93 7.82
N GLN A 60 -7.88 19.45 8.10
CA GLN A 60 -6.72 18.63 8.43
C GLN A 60 -6.79 18.18 9.89
N GLU A 61 -6.67 16.89 10.12
CA GLU A 61 -6.61 16.30 11.47
C GLU A 61 -5.64 15.12 11.49
N ASP A 62 -5.04 14.90 12.65
CA ASP A 62 -4.36 13.65 12.94
C ASP A 62 -5.41 12.60 13.31
N GLY A 63 -5.25 11.38 12.78
CA GLY A 63 -6.26 10.34 12.87
C GLY A 63 -5.72 8.95 13.20
N TYR A 64 -4.42 8.84 13.47
CA TYR A 64 -3.78 7.58 13.87
C TYR A 64 -3.11 7.73 15.23
N ASP A 65 -3.17 6.66 16.01
CA ASP A 65 -2.46 6.49 17.28
C ASP A 65 -1.90 5.07 17.41
N PHE A 66 -0.97 4.86 18.34
CA PHE A 66 -0.38 3.56 18.60
C PHE A 66 -0.41 3.18 20.08
N HIS A 67 -0.51 1.88 20.34
CA HIS A 67 -0.40 1.32 21.67
C HIS A 67 0.50 0.09 21.66
N ILE A 68 1.37 -0.02 22.66
CA ILE A 68 2.17 -1.20 22.89
C ILE A 68 1.42 -2.09 23.88
N THR A 69 1.19 -3.35 23.50
CA THR A 69 0.59 -4.36 24.38
C THR A 69 1.60 -5.42 24.74
N HIS A 70 1.52 -5.87 25.99
CA HIS A 70 2.39 -6.91 26.55
C HIS A 70 1.60 -8.19 26.78
N GLY A 71 2.27 -9.34 26.63
CA GLY A 71 1.65 -10.63 26.83
C GLY A 71 2.64 -11.74 26.60
N SER A 72 2.42 -12.55 25.56
CA SER A 72 3.47 -13.44 25.10
C SER A 72 4.72 -12.62 24.75
N ARG A 73 4.59 -11.64 23.85
CA ARG A 73 5.63 -10.68 23.44
C ARG A 73 5.06 -9.26 23.41
N SER A 74 5.90 -8.24 23.52
CA SER A 74 5.52 -6.86 23.22
C SER A 74 5.08 -6.76 21.76
N ARG A 75 3.99 -6.04 21.51
CA ARG A 75 3.44 -5.79 20.17
C ARG A 75 3.10 -4.32 20.02
N LEU A 76 3.60 -3.71 18.95
CA LEU A 76 3.13 -2.41 18.49
C LEU A 76 1.83 -2.60 17.73
N ASN A 77 0.80 -1.87 18.12
CA ASN A 77 -0.50 -1.86 17.45
C ASN A 77 -0.80 -0.43 17.02
N ILE A 78 -1.18 -0.24 15.77
CA ILE A 78 -1.48 1.06 15.17
C ILE A 78 -2.94 1.07 14.78
N PHE A 79 -3.67 2.12 15.16
CA PHE A 79 -5.10 2.20 14.95
C PHE A 79 -5.51 3.56 14.39
N PRO A 80 -6.45 3.59 13.43
CA PRO A 80 -7.17 4.80 13.12
C PRO A 80 -8.14 5.12 14.28
N ASN A 81 -8.09 6.34 14.79
CA ASN A 81 -8.95 6.81 15.89
C ASN A 81 -10.08 7.76 15.43
N THR A 82 -10.03 8.23 14.17
CA THR A 82 -11.10 9.05 13.57
C THR A 82 -11.81 8.34 12.41
N PRO A 83 -13.08 8.69 12.12
CA PRO A 83 -13.79 8.16 10.95
C PRO A 83 -13.05 8.42 9.63
N ARG A 84 -12.31 9.53 9.51
CA ARG A 84 -11.54 9.86 8.31
C ARG A 84 -10.33 8.95 8.15
N ALA A 85 -9.60 8.68 9.23
CA ALA A 85 -8.50 7.73 9.21
C ALA A 85 -9.01 6.31 8.89
N MET A 86 -10.14 5.90 9.46
CA MET A 86 -10.77 4.61 9.12
C MET A 86 -11.13 4.53 7.63
N ALA A 87 -11.70 5.59 7.06
CA ALA A 87 -12.02 5.65 5.63
C ALA A 87 -10.76 5.64 4.76
N HIS A 88 -9.71 6.36 5.15
CA HIS A 88 -8.41 6.37 4.48
C HIS A 88 -7.80 4.96 4.46
N GLU A 89 -7.82 4.27 5.59
CA GLU A 89 -7.29 2.92 5.73
C GLU A 89 -8.09 1.89 4.89
N ALA A 90 -9.42 2.01 4.87
CA ALA A 90 -10.27 1.15 4.04
C ALA A 90 -9.96 1.30 2.54
N VAL A 91 -9.65 2.52 2.08
CA VAL A 91 -9.22 2.77 0.70
C VAL A 91 -7.87 2.08 0.43
N ASN A 92 -6.89 2.23 1.33
CA ASN A 92 -5.57 1.59 1.19
C ASN A 92 -5.68 0.06 1.11
N HIS A 93 -6.48 -0.55 1.98
CA HIS A 93 -6.73 -1.99 1.95
C HIS A 93 -7.45 -2.44 0.68
N THR A 94 -8.34 -1.62 0.12
CA THR A 94 -9.03 -1.92 -1.14
C THR A 94 -8.08 -1.88 -2.33
N ILE A 95 -7.12 -0.94 -2.33
CA ILE A 95 -6.04 -0.88 -3.32
C ILE A 95 -5.17 -2.14 -3.26
N LEU A 96 -4.78 -2.61 -2.07
CA LEU A 96 -3.98 -3.83 -1.95
C LEU A 96 -4.69 -5.08 -2.50
N LYS A 97 -6.02 -5.17 -2.37
CA LYS A 97 -6.82 -6.26 -2.94
C LYS A 97 -6.97 -6.18 -4.45
N SER A 98 -6.82 -4.99 -5.04
CA SER A 98 -6.96 -4.79 -6.49
C SER A 98 -5.64 -4.93 -7.25
N ILE A 99 -4.49 -4.99 -6.57
CA ILE A 99 -3.19 -5.29 -7.17
C ILE A 99 -3.16 -6.78 -7.55
N PRO A 100 -3.02 -7.15 -8.84
CA PRO A 100 -2.90 -8.54 -9.24
C PRO A 100 -1.54 -9.08 -8.77
N ILE A 101 -1.55 -9.91 -7.73
CA ILE A 101 -0.36 -10.66 -7.29
C ILE A 101 -0.19 -11.85 -8.24
N GLY A 102 0.68 -11.68 -9.25
CA GLY A 102 1.14 -12.73 -10.15
C GLY A 102 0.30 -12.92 -11.41
N GLY A 103 0.82 -12.44 -12.55
CA GLY A 103 0.38 -12.85 -13.89
C GLY A 103 -0.34 -11.77 -14.71
N PRO A 104 -0.14 -11.75 -16.04
CA PRO A 104 -0.85 -10.81 -16.92
C PRO A 104 -2.33 -11.18 -16.90
N LYS A 105 -3.17 -10.27 -16.41
CA LYS A 105 -4.62 -10.41 -16.58
C LYS A 105 -4.95 -10.08 -18.03
N GLU A 106 -5.13 -11.12 -18.85
CA GLU A 106 -6.08 -11.03 -19.95
C GLU A 106 -7.43 -10.73 -19.34
N THR A 107 -7.87 -9.48 -19.44
CA THR A 107 -9.22 -9.07 -19.08
C THR A 107 -10.16 -9.72 -20.11
N PRO A 108 -11.05 -10.67 -19.74
CA PRO A 108 -12.14 -10.99 -20.63
C PRO A 108 -13.00 -9.73 -20.74
N PRO A 109 -13.38 -9.30 -21.95
CA PRO A 109 -14.25 -8.14 -22.10
C PRO A 109 -15.56 -8.42 -21.34
N PRO A 110 -16.13 -7.39 -20.68
CA PRO A 110 -17.36 -7.55 -19.93
C PRO A 110 -18.48 -7.94 -20.90
N ASP A 111 -19.10 -9.09 -20.61
CA ASP A 111 -20.30 -9.59 -21.26
C ASP A 111 -21.49 -8.72 -20.83
N HIS A 112 -21.60 -7.56 -21.45
CA HIS A 112 -22.80 -6.74 -21.41
C HIS A 112 -23.23 -6.52 -22.85
N ASP A 113 -24.41 -7.06 -23.18
CA ASP A 113 -25.15 -6.74 -24.40
C ASP A 113 -25.22 -5.22 -24.58
N ILE A 114 -24.30 -4.67 -25.37
CA ILE A 114 -24.36 -3.29 -25.81
C ILE A 114 -25.54 -3.22 -26.79
N PRO A 115 -26.56 -2.38 -26.55
CA PRO A 115 -27.64 -2.19 -27.50
C PRO A 115 -27.07 -1.85 -28.88
N ARG A 116 -27.51 -2.55 -29.93
CA ARG A 116 -26.97 -2.47 -31.31
C ARG A 116 -26.81 -1.03 -31.84
N GLU A 117 -27.59 -0.07 -31.33
CA GLU A 117 -27.51 1.35 -31.65
C GLU A 117 -26.17 2.02 -31.24
N LEU A 118 -25.55 1.61 -30.12
CA LEU A 118 -24.31 2.21 -29.58
C LEU A 118 -23.04 1.70 -30.28
N ALA A 119 -23.04 0.43 -30.71
CA ALA A 119 -21.95 -0.15 -31.47
C ALA A 119 -21.73 0.55 -32.83
N ARG A 120 -22.81 1.05 -33.44
CA ARG A 120 -22.73 1.72 -34.74
C ARG A 120 -22.05 3.09 -34.67
N ARG A 121 -22.28 3.86 -33.60
CA ARG A 121 -21.60 5.14 -33.36
C ARG A 121 -20.11 4.97 -33.02
N SER A 122 -19.77 3.90 -32.30
CA SER A 122 -18.37 3.58 -31.97
C SER A 122 -17.56 3.23 -33.23
N ASN A 123 -18.15 2.49 -34.18
CA ASN A 123 -17.49 2.14 -35.43
C ASN A 123 -17.35 3.33 -36.40
N GLU A 124 -18.34 4.22 -36.51
CA GLU A 124 -18.23 5.43 -37.35
C GLU A 124 -17.15 6.40 -36.82
N SER A 125 -16.92 6.41 -35.50
CA SER A 125 -15.90 7.27 -34.87
C SER A 125 -14.47 6.69 -34.99
N GLN A 126 -14.32 5.37 -35.16
CA GLN A 126 -13.04 4.70 -35.34
C GLN A 126 -12.56 4.63 -36.81
N MET A 127 -13.43 4.84 -37.80
CA MET A 127 -13.03 4.81 -39.21
C MET A 127 -12.25 6.04 -39.69
N HIS A 128 -12.14 7.11 -38.89
CA HIS A 128 -11.50 8.37 -39.29
C HIS A 128 -10.15 8.68 -38.64
N ALA A 129 -9.60 7.76 -37.84
CA ALA A 129 -8.22 7.83 -37.35
C ALA A 129 -7.40 6.72 -38.02
N GLY A 130 -7.13 6.89 -39.31
CA GLY A 130 -6.30 5.98 -40.10
C GLY A 130 -4.93 6.59 -40.41
N PHE A 131 -3.97 5.72 -40.64
CA PHE A 131 -2.70 6.03 -41.30
C PHE A 131 -2.93 5.92 -42.81
N ASP A 132 -2.18 6.67 -43.62
CA ASP A 132 -2.26 6.51 -45.08
C ASP A 132 -1.59 5.19 -45.55
N GLU A 133 -1.77 4.83 -46.81
CA GLU A 133 -1.20 3.61 -47.42
C GLU A 133 0.35 3.60 -47.45
N GLN A 134 1.00 4.67 -46.99
CA GLN A 134 2.46 4.80 -46.87
C GLN A 134 2.94 4.74 -45.43
N GLY A 135 2.03 4.57 -44.46
CA GLY A 135 2.35 4.30 -43.06
C GLY A 135 2.66 5.53 -42.21
N ASN A 136 2.24 6.73 -42.63
CA ASN A 136 2.40 7.93 -41.81
C ASN A 136 1.18 8.17 -40.89
N GLU A 137 1.45 8.60 -39.65
CA GLU A 137 0.41 9.07 -38.71
C GLU A 137 -0.23 10.35 -39.26
N ILE A 138 -1.55 10.32 -39.51
CA ILE A 138 -2.31 11.54 -39.79
C ILE A 138 -2.48 12.30 -38.46
N HIS A 139 -1.47 13.09 -38.10
CA HIS A 139 -1.58 14.04 -37.01
C HIS A 139 -2.40 15.24 -37.48
N ASN A 140 -3.55 15.48 -36.84
CA ASN A 140 -4.22 16.77 -36.90
C ASN A 140 -3.30 17.81 -36.26
N LEU A 141 -2.46 18.45 -37.07
CA LEU A 141 -1.70 19.62 -36.68
C LEU A 141 -2.67 20.80 -36.52
N ASP A 142 -2.64 21.34 -35.31
CA ASP A 142 -3.36 22.51 -34.83
C ASP A 142 -3.29 23.71 -35.80
N GLY A 143 -4.38 24.46 -35.93
CA GLY A 143 -4.33 25.69 -36.73
C GLY A 143 -5.63 26.46 -36.88
N ARG A 144 -6.02 27.19 -35.83
CA ARG A 144 -6.90 28.37 -35.93
C ARG A 144 -6.63 29.17 -37.22
N ARG A 145 -7.69 29.58 -37.94
CA ARG A 145 -7.80 30.94 -38.53
C ARG A 145 -9.20 31.22 -39.04
N HIS A 146 -9.75 32.33 -38.56
CA HIS A 146 -10.83 33.09 -39.18
C HIS A 146 -10.68 33.20 -40.71
N ARG A 147 -11.76 32.94 -41.45
CA ARG A 147 -12.53 33.96 -42.16
C ARG A 147 -13.86 33.38 -42.62
#